data_AF-A0A383BZG8-F1
#
_entry.id   AF-A0A383BZG8-F1
#
_cell.length_a   1.000
_cell.length_b   1.000
_cell.length_c   1.000
_cell.angle_alpha   90.00
_cell.angle_beta   90.00
_cell.angle_gamma   90.00
#
_symmetry.space_group_name_H-M   'P 1'
#
loop_
_entity.id
_entity.type
_entity.pdbx_description
1 polymer ?
#
loop_
_entity_poly.entity_id
_entity_poly.type
_entity_poly.pdbx_seq_one_letter_code
_entity_poly.pdbx_strand_id
1 'polypeptide(L)' 'MKLETIAIHGGYSPEPTTKSVAVPIYQTTSYAFDSTQHGADLFDLKVEGNIYTRIMNPTTAVLEQRVAEMEGGIAA' A
#
# COMPACT_ATOMS: atom_id res chain seq x y z
N MET A 1 6.69 18.40 2.28
CA MET A 1 8.13 18.07 2.25
C MET A 1 8.74 18.63 0.96
N LYS A 2 10.07 18.73 0.83
CA LYS A 2 10.70 19.06 -0.46
C LYS A 2 10.60 17.85 -1.41
N LEU A 3 10.62 18.07 -2.73
CA LEU A 3 10.46 17.01 -3.73
C LEU A 3 11.50 15.89 -3.56
N GLU A 4 12.75 16.23 -3.27
CA GLU A 4 13.84 15.26 -3.08
C GLU A 4 13.62 14.40 -1.83
N THR A 5 12.98 14.97 -0.79
CA THR A 5 12.61 14.22 0.41
C THR A 5 11.46 13.26 0.13
N ILE A 6 10.44 13.70 -0.64
CA ILE A 6 9.30 12.85 -1.04
C ILE A 6 9.78 11.69 -1.91
N ALA A 7 10.70 11.92 -2.85
CA ALA A 7 11.25 10.88 -3.71
C ALA A 7 11.88 9.70 -2.93
N ILE A 8 12.41 9.98 -1.73
CA ILE A 8 13.02 8.97 -0.85
C ILE A 8 12.00 8.39 0.14
N HIS A 9 11.17 9.22 0.76
CA HIS A 9 10.37 8.86 1.93
C HIS A 9 8.85 8.82 1.71
N GLY A 10 8.33 9.46 0.67
CA GLY A 10 6.89 9.55 0.40
C GLY A 10 6.23 8.19 0.31
N GLY A 11 5.02 8.07 0.84
CA GLY A 11 4.25 6.82 0.84
C GLY A 11 4.81 5.65 1.67
N TYR A 12 5.91 5.80 2.43
CA TYR A 12 6.43 4.69 3.25
C TYR A 12 6.95 5.11 4.63
N SER A 13 6.61 4.32 5.63
CA SER A 13 7.21 4.34 6.96
C SER A 13 7.49 2.90 7.39
N PRO A 14 8.60 2.62 8.11
CA PRO A 14 8.94 1.27 8.54
C PRO A 14 7.78 0.59 9.27
N GLU A 15 7.33 -0.53 8.71
CA GLU A 15 6.22 -1.30 9.28
C GLU A 15 6.63 -1.96 10.63
N PRO A 16 5.68 -2.18 11.55
CA PRO A 16 5.99 -2.57 12.93
C PRO A 16 6.45 -4.03 13.11
N THR A 17 6.12 -4.93 12.19
CA THR A 17 6.46 -6.36 12.20
C THR A 17 7.96 -6.59 12.09
N THR A 18 8.65 -5.98 11.12
CA THR A 18 10.09 -6.19 10.89
C THR A 18 10.94 -4.92 11.00
N LYS A 19 10.32 -3.73 10.98
CA LYS A 19 11.01 -2.43 11.00
C LYS A 19 11.99 -2.24 9.85
N SER A 20 11.74 -2.86 8.71
CA SER A 20 12.55 -2.66 7.50
C SER A 20 12.52 -1.20 7.06
N VAL A 21 13.69 -0.62 6.83
CA VAL A 21 13.82 0.75 6.29
C VAL A 21 13.61 0.80 4.78
N ALA A 22 13.74 -0.33 4.09
CA ALA A 22 13.39 -0.49 2.69
C ALA A 22 11.97 -1.07 2.58
N VAL A 23 11.24 -0.65 1.55
CA VAL A 23 9.91 -1.19 1.23
C VAL A 23 10.04 -2.69 0.93
N PRO A 24 9.31 -3.58 1.63
CA PRO A 24 9.30 -4.99 1.29
C PRO A 24 8.69 -5.24 -0.10
N ILE A 25 9.19 -6.27 -0.79
CA ILE A 25 8.65 -6.70 -2.08
C ILE A 25 7.57 -7.77 -1.84
N TYR A 26 6.31 -7.39 -2.00
CA TYR A 26 5.16 -8.29 -1.91
C TYR A 26 4.94 -8.97 -3.28
N GLN A 27 5.86 -9.86 -3.66
CA GLN A 27 5.78 -10.66 -4.89
C GLN A 27 4.76 -11.81 -4.74
N THR A 28 3.49 -11.45 -4.58
CA THR A 28 2.36 -12.38 -4.43
C THR A 28 1.26 -12.05 -5.43
N THR A 29 0.37 -13.00 -5.69
CA THR A 29 -0.83 -12.81 -6.51
C THR A 29 -2.08 -12.52 -5.69
N SER A 30 -2.14 -13.01 -4.44
CA SER A 30 -3.32 -13.00 -3.57
C SER A 30 -2.95 -12.80 -2.11
N TYR A 31 -3.93 -12.39 -1.30
CA TYR A 31 -3.81 -12.18 0.14
C TYR A 31 -4.82 -13.06 0.87
N ALA A 32 -4.42 -13.61 2.03
CA ALA A 32 -5.32 -14.39 2.87
C ALA A 32 -6.29 -13.46 3.61
N PHE A 33 -7.52 -13.93 3.83
CA PHE A 33 -8.51 -13.25 4.67
C PHE A 33 -8.51 -13.85 6.08
N ASP A 34 -8.71 -13.00 7.09
CA ASP A 34 -8.80 -13.47 8.49
C ASP A 34 -10.06 -14.30 8.74
N SER A 35 -11.12 -14.07 7.96
CA SER A 35 -12.36 -14.83 7.99
C SER A 35 -13.15 -14.67 6.69
N THR A 36 -14.20 -15.47 6.50
CA THR A 36 -15.13 -15.31 5.37
C THR A 36 -15.84 -13.95 5.39
N GLN A 37 -16.15 -13.43 6.57
CA GLN A 37 -16.76 -12.11 6.72
C GLN A 37 -15.79 -10.99 6.34
N HIS A 38 -14.51 -11.08 6.76
CA HIS A 38 -13.49 -10.12 6.35
C HIS A 38 -13.36 -10.07 4.82
N GLY A 39 -13.32 -11.23 4.15
CA GLY A 39 -13.33 -11.27 2.69
C GLY A 39 -14.54 -10.57 2.07
N ALA A 40 -15.75 -10.82 2.58
CA ALA A 40 -16.97 -10.17 2.10
C ALA A 40 -16.93 -8.65 2.28
N ASP A 41 -16.45 -8.17 3.42
CA ASP A 41 -16.36 -6.74 3.72
C ASP A 41 -15.33 -6.02 2.83
N LEU A 42 -14.22 -6.68 2.46
CA LEU A 42 -13.27 -6.16 1.47
C LEU A 42 -13.89 -5.99 0.09
N PHE A 43 -14.65 -6.99 -0.39
CA PHE A 43 -15.29 -6.92 -1.70
C PHE A 43 -16.46 -5.92 -1.77
N ASP A 44 -17.11 -5.64 -0.64
CA ASP A 44 -18.16 -4.64 -0.49
C ASP A 44 -17.60 -3.24 -0.16
N LEU A 45 -16.27 -3.08 -0.17
CA LEU A 45 -15.55 -1.85 0.15
C LEU A 45 -15.90 -1.25 1.52
N LYS A 46 -16.34 -2.10 2.46
CA LYS A 46 -16.64 -1.70 3.85
C LYS A 46 -15.39 -1.51 4.68
N VAL A 47 -14.32 -2.24 4.33
CA VAL A 47 -13.01 -2.13 4.96
C VAL A 47 -11.95 -2.05 3.87
N GLU A 48 -10.89 -1.30 4.14
CA GLU A 48 -9.73 -1.22 3.25
C GLU A 48 -8.85 -2.46 3.42
N GLY A 49 -8.25 -2.91 2.31
CA GLY A 49 -7.28 -3.99 2.34
C GLY A 49 -6.99 -4.56 0.96
N ASN A 50 -6.06 -5.51 0.92
CA ASN A 50 -5.63 -6.13 -0.32
C ASN A 50 -6.42 -7.42 -0.57
N ILE A 51 -6.95 -7.59 -1.77
CA ILE A 51 -7.66 -8.80 -2.19
C ILE A 51 -6.76 -9.63 -3.12
N TYR A 52 -6.30 -9.03 -4.21
CA TYR A 52 -5.36 -9.62 -5.15
C TYR A 52 -4.58 -8.53 -5.91
N THR A 53 -3.35 -8.86 -6.29
CA THR A 53 -2.36 -7.92 -6.85
C THR A 53 -2.80 -7.22 -8.13
N ARG A 54 -3.71 -7.82 -8.90
CA ARG A 54 -4.26 -7.18 -10.11
C ARG A 54 -5.02 -5.87 -9.81
N ILE A 55 -5.52 -5.66 -8.59
CA ILE A 55 -6.18 -4.41 -8.19
C ILE A 55 -5.31 -3.59 -7.25
N MET A 56 -4.69 -4.23 -6.25
CA MET A 56 -3.88 -3.52 -5.26
C MET A 56 -2.76 -4.42 -4.72
N ASN A 57 -1.60 -3.82 -4.48
CA ASN A 57 -0.42 -4.47 -3.91
C ASN A 57 0.34 -3.47 -3.03
N PRO A 58 0.77 -3.82 -1.79
CA PRO A 58 1.43 -2.89 -0.90
C PRO A 58 2.73 -2.28 -1.46
N THR A 59 3.50 -3.02 -2.26
CA THR A 59 4.72 -2.48 -2.89
C THR A 59 4.36 -1.40 -3.92
N THR A 60 3.32 -1.63 -4.72
CA THR A 60 2.83 -0.66 -5.71
C THR A 60 2.13 0.52 -5.05
N ALA A 61 1.40 0.31 -3.96
CA ALA A 61 0.72 1.39 -3.21
C ALA A 61 1.69 2.46 -2.71
N VAL A 62 2.90 2.07 -2.27
CA VAL A 62 3.96 3.03 -1.92
C VAL A 62 4.36 3.89 -3.13
N LEU A 63 4.47 3.28 -4.31
CA LEU A 63 4.78 4.00 -5.55
C LEU A 63 3.66 4.99 -5.91
N GLU A 64 2.41 4.53 -5.86
CA GLU A 64 1.22 5.35 -6.16
C GLU A 64 1.14 6.57 -5.25
N GLN A 65 1.24 6.36 -3.93
CA GLN A 65 1.25 7.45 -2.95
C GLN A 65 2.43 8.40 -3.15
N ARG A 66 3.64 7.87 -3.41
CA ARG A 66 4.83 8.71 -3.62
C ARG A 66 4.69 9.60 -4.85
N VAL A 67 4.20 9.06 -5.96
CA VAL A 67 3.99 9.84 -7.19
C VAL A 67 2.89 10.88 -6.97
N ALA A 68 1.79 10.51 -6.32
CA ALA A 68 0.73 11.46 -5.97
C ALA A 68 1.26 12.63 -5.11
N GLU A 69 2.04 12.34 -4.07
CA GLU A 69 2.68 13.38 -3.24
C GLU A 69 3.65 14.26 -4.04
N MET A 70 4.43 13.69 -4.96
CA MET A 70 5.37 14.44 -5.80
C MET A 70 4.66 15.39 -6.77
N GLU A 71 3.52 14.99 -7.31
CA GLU A 71 2.73 15.77 -8.27
C GLU A 71 1.71 16.71 -7.59
N GLY A 72 1.61 16.68 -6.26
CA GLY A 72 0.62 17.47 -5.51
C GLY A 72 -0.82 16.95 -5.64
N GLY A 73 -0.98 15.66 -5.97
CA GLY A 73 -2.25 14.96 -5.96
C GLY A 73 -2.80 14.76 -4.53
N ILE A 74 -4.12 14.63 -4.43
CA ILE A 74 -4.84 14.47 -3.14
C ILE A 74 -5.30 13.03 -2.89
N ALA A 75 -5.09 12.13 -3.83
CA ALA A 75 -5.47 10.72 -3.77
C ALA A 75 -4.47 9.86 -4.55
N ALA A 76 -4.34 8.61 -4.11
CA ALA A 76 -3.73 7.49 -4.83
C ALA A 76 -4.81 6.41 -4.98
#